data_AF-A0A7Y9HMM1-F1
#
_entry.id   AF-A0A7Y9HMM1-F1
#
_cell.length_a   1.000
_cell.length_b   1.000
_cell.length_c   1.000
_cell.angle_alpha   90.00
_cell.angle_beta   90.00
_cell.angle_gamma   90.00
#
_symmetry.space_group_name_H-M   'P 1'
#
loop_
_entity.id
_entity.type
_entity.pdbx_description
1 polymer ?
#
loop_
_entity_poly.entity_id
_entity_poly.type
_entity_poly.pdbx_seq_one_letter_code
_entity_poly.pdbx_strand_id
1 'polypeptide(L)'
;MKKSVLAAVAAACLSGNALAAKPADFPSDIRIARQAVENELARRTDPGKGKPIRLDQPSGQQPREAEKAALKAVFGTEQPLQIKRTGNSGKTIQYRATLPAVDYRKDDTRVTWQDANWQYSVNGNTVDATLRWPGFKAYWPDFNLDVADIRGTTRQTRGTLAHQQQVQVGSVDFIETKGHGRAHAEELAVREETTATKNKLDQRIEFSIQRLRFENGVALDDLHADLRLRDLNASLWQQLTEAANGDEDTVIRKLLKPLMLQGARLELADLSGTFGGGKIRLHGSLGMPGVKPGDLADAVAAFNAVEAHLHVELPLATLRSFAVLSTYHALKSPGAQVLDQPADQAYSYMLGKLLGDGYARLEKDQLVADIDIQHNHITINGRAQPYTLIELLAKLHKQTRQPPEDDHTLPTELLWRDRALEQLLLFGHNGDHFAAAELCRRYGVAGDADPAERWCAKAGMPVPSASDNPQLEAPVVFNNRSFHDSAAAGRFNLSQFRFDASKARGMTVKLSNPQQHAQWAPSIVMCISAEAPSDRACLTLSKYGDTDRLRASSRLYAADSRPLGEGHALERQFPLGEPVTLKLYVDERQAHFLVDGQELLEGVTFPAAMLLLSCSSGDCDFTFD
;
A
#
# COMPACT_ATOMS: atom_id res chain seq x y z
N MET A 1 -2.05 -5.02 -9.03
CA MET A 1 -0.80 -4.33 -9.43
C MET A 1 0.32 -5.34 -9.44
N LYS A 2 0.97 -5.51 -10.60
CA LYS A 2 2.01 -6.51 -10.85
C LYS A 2 3.36 -6.04 -10.27
N LYS A 3 4.12 -7.02 -9.79
CA LYS A 3 5.36 -6.93 -9.02
C LYS A 3 6.42 -6.10 -9.76
N SER A 4 6.99 -5.10 -9.08
CA SER A 4 7.76 -4.00 -9.66
C SER A 4 9.20 -4.37 -10.02
N VAL A 5 9.52 -4.26 -11.31
CA VAL A 5 10.86 -4.43 -11.90
C VAL A 5 11.87 -3.36 -11.47
N LEU A 6 11.43 -2.28 -10.83
CA LEU A 6 12.31 -1.31 -10.18
C LEU A 6 13.19 -1.92 -9.07
N ALA A 7 12.67 -2.93 -8.35
CA ALA A 7 13.44 -3.70 -7.38
C ALA A 7 14.53 -4.54 -8.05
N ALA A 8 14.30 -5.01 -9.27
CA ALA A 8 15.28 -5.77 -10.04
C ALA A 8 16.43 -4.88 -10.54
N VAL A 9 16.21 -3.58 -10.78
CA VAL A 9 17.30 -2.66 -11.17
C VAL A 9 18.09 -2.18 -9.96
N ALA A 10 17.44 -1.98 -8.81
CA ALA A 10 18.13 -1.82 -7.52
C ALA A 10 18.96 -3.07 -7.16
N ALA A 11 18.41 -4.27 -7.36
CA ALA A 11 19.12 -5.54 -7.11
C ALA A 11 20.20 -5.88 -8.16
N ALA A 12 20.06 -5.39 -9.40
CA ALA A 12 21.03 -5.63 -10.47
C ALA A 12 22.23 -4.68 -10.46
N CYS A 13 22.14 -3.52 -9.81
CA CYS A 13 23.23 -2.55 -9.83
C CYS A 13 24.32 -2.82 -8.78
N LEU A 14 24.02 -3.49 -7.67
CA LEU A 14 24.98 -3.83 -6.62
C LEU A 14 24.40 -4.98 -5.77
N SER A 15 25.08 -6.11 -5.64
CA SER A 15 24.67 -7.18 -4.73
C SER A 15 24.64 -6.68 -3.27
N GLY A 16 23.43 -6.44 -2.75
CA GLY A 16 23.16 -5.96 -1.39
C GLY A 16 21.68 -6.00 -1.04
N ASN A 17 21.09 -7.20 -1.05
CA ASN A 17 19.80 -7.64 -0.48
C ASN A 17 18.74 -6.56 -0.15
N ALA A 18 17.76 -6.36 -1.05
CA ALA A 18 16.43 -5.85 -0.69
C ALA A 18 15.31 -6.30 -1.68
N LEU A 19 14.31 -6.98 -1.11
CA LEU A 19 12.88 -7.06 -1.47
C LEU A 19 12.45 -7.71 -2.81
N ALA A 20 12.26 -9.03 -2.72
CA ALA A 20 11.16 -9.87 -3.24
C ALA A 20 10.29 -9.35 -4.42
N ALA A 21 10.91 -9.18 -5.58
CA ALA A 21 10.30 -9.55 -6.85
C ALA A 21 11.11 -10.71 -7.42
N LYS A 22 10.46 -11.77 -7.94
CA LYS A 22 11.18 -12.83 -8.65
C LYS A 22 11.90 -12.13 -9.82
N PRO A 23 13.25 -12.08 -9.84
CA PRO A 23 13.96 -11.46 -10.95
C PRO A 23 13.48 -12.14 -12.22
N ALA A 24 13.42 -11.40 -13.33
CA ALA A 24 13.36 -12.08 -14.61
C ALA A 24 14.55 -13.04 -14.66
N ASP A 25 14.28 -14.31 -14.97
CA ASP A 25 15.30 -15.34 -15.01
C ASP A 25 16.24 -14.99 -16.18
N PHE A 26 17.33 -14.26 -15.90
CA PHE A 26 18.39 -14.02 -16.86
C PHE A 26 18.83 -15.37 -17.45
N PRO A 27 19.14 -15.45 -18.76
CA PRO A 27 19.74 -16.64 -19.32
C PRO A 27 20.86 -17.13 -18.42
N SER A 28 20.84 -18.44 -18.09
CA SER A 28 21.78 -19.04 -17.14
C SER A 28 23.23 -18.67 -17.44
N ASP A 29 23.57 -18.60 -18.72
CA ASP A 29 24.92 -18.29 -19.21
C ASP A 29 25.34 -16.87 -18.80
N ILE A 30 24.46 -15.87 -18.91
CA ILE A 30 24.74 -14.49 -18.46
C ILE A 30 24.95 -14.46 -16.95
N ARG A 31 24.05 -15.10 -16.18
CA ARG A 31 24.15 -15.12 -14.71
C ARG A 31 25.46 -15.77 -14.25
N ILE A 32 25.81 -16.91 -14.82
CA ILE A 32 27.05 -17.64 -14.49
C ILE A 32 28.28 -16.84 -14.92
N ALA A 33 28.27 -16.25 -16.12
CA ALA A 33 29.40 -15.46 -16.62
C ALA A 33 29.63 -14.19 -15.78
N ARG A 34 28.55 -13.49 -15.40
CA ARG A 34 28.62 -12.32 -14.48
C ARG A 34 29.26 -12.73 -13.16
N GLN A 35 28.74 -13.77 -12.52
CA GLN A 35 29.26 -14.27 -11.24
C GLN A 35 30.74 -14.68 -11.36
N ALA A 36 31.15 -15.29 -12.48
CA ALA A 36 32.53 -15.69 -12.70
C ALA A 36 33.47 -14.46 -12.81
N VAL A 37 33.04 -13.37 -13.47
CA VAL A 37 33.79 -12.10 -13.54
C VAL A 37 33.88 -11.43 -12.17
N GLU A 38 32.77 -11.36 -11.43
CA GLU A 38 32.72 -10.80 -10.07
C GLU A 38 33.65 -11.57 -9.12
N ASN A 39 33.58 -12.90 -9.15
CA ASN A 39 34.46 -13.76 -8.36
C ASN A 39 35.93 -13.57 -8.73
N GLU A 40 36.25 -13.41 -10.01
CA GLU A 40 37.63 -13.16 -10.45
C GLU A 40 38.14 -11.80 -9.96
N LEU A 41 37.33 -10.76 -10.06
CA LEU A 41 37.65 -9.45 -9.50
C LEU A 41 37.87 -9.53 -7.99
N ALA A 42 36.93 -10.14 -7.26
CA ALA A 42 36.99 -10.32 -5.81
C ALA A 42 38.27 -11.05 -5.39
N ARG A 43 38.65 -12.14 -6.07
CA ARG A 43 39.90 -12.87 -5.78
C ARG A 43 41.16 -12.05 -6.03
N ARG A 44 41.16 -11.16 -7.03
CA ARG A 44 42.30 -10.26 -7.30
C ARG A 44 42.35 -9.10 -6.30
N THR A 45 41.19 -8.57 -5.93
CA THR A 45 41.05 -7.53 -4.91
C THR A 45 41.09 -8.07 -3.49
N ASP A 46 41.20 -9.39 -3.29
CA ASP A 46 41.57 -10.06 -2.03
C ASP A 46 42.28 -11.44 -2.19
N PRO A 47 43.58 -11.50 -2.57
CA PRO A 47 44.42 -12.70 -2.56
C PRO A 47 44.63 -13.35 -1.17
N GLY A 48 44.08 -12.77 -0.10
CA GLY A 48 44.23 -13.26 1.26
C GLY A 48 45.36 -12.61 2.06
N LYS A 49 45.39 -12.93 3.36
CA LYS A 49 46.26 -12.29 4.37
C LYS A 49 47.74 -12.38 3.99
N GLY A 50 48.42 -11.23 3.99
CA GLY A 50 49.88 -11.11 3.77
C GLY A 50 50.33 -11.17 2.31
N LYS A 51 49.42 -11.38 1.34
CA LYS A 51 49.78 -11.36 -0.08
C LYS A 51 49.57 -9.98 -0.69
N PRO A 52 50.51 -9.48 -1.53
CA PRO A 52 50.36 -8.20 -2.19
C PRO A 52 49.20 -8.21 -3.19
N ILE A 53 48.53 -7.08 -3.34
CA ILE A 53 47.45 -6.87 -4.30
C ILE A 53 48.06 -6.77 -5.70
N ARG A 54 47.76 -7.72 -6.59
CA ARG A 54 48.28 -7.79 -7.96
C ARG A 54 47.14 -8.04 -8.94
N LEU A 55 46.43 -6.96 -9.30
CA LEU A 55 45.28 -7.05 -10.21
C LEU A 55 45.68 -7.42 -11.64
N ASP A 56 46.93 -7.13 -12.01
CA ASP A 56 47.54 -7.47 -13.31
C ASP A 56 47.78 -8.97 -13.52
N GLN A 57 47.68 -9.78 -12.47
CA GLN A 57 47.88 -11.22 -12.53
C GLN A 57 46.54 -11.95 -12.44
N PRO A 58 46.32 -13.03 -13.23
CA PRO A 58 45.17 -13.91 -13.05
C PRO A 58 45.10 -14.43 -11.61
N SER A 59 43.89 -14.63 -11.10
CA SER A 59 43.76 -15.33 -9.82
C SER A 59 44.27 -16.77 -9.96
N GLY A 60 44.83 -17.32 -8.88
CA GLY A 60 45.34 -18.70 -8.90
C GLY A 60 44.24 -19.77 -9.04
N GLN A 61 42.98 -19.40 -8.82
CA GLN A 61 41.83 -20.28 -8.98
C GLN A 61 41.21 -20.07 -10.36
N GLN A 62 41.38 -21.06 -11.24
CA GLN A 62 40.76 -21.04 -12.56
C GLN A 62 39.24 -21.16 -12.45
N PRO A 63 38.47 -20.54 -13.37
CA PRO A 63 37.02 -20.74 -13.46
C PRO A 63 36.66 -22.22 -13.62
N ARG A 64 35.53 -22.65 -13.08
CA ARG A 64 34.98 -24.00 -13.26
C ARG A 64 34.55 -24.21 -14.72
N GLU A 65 34.41 -25.46 -15.16
CA GLU A 65 34.02 -25.75 -16.56
C GLU A 65 32.70 -25.09 -16.98
N ALA A 66 31.69 -25.06 -16.10
CA ALA A 66 30.44 -24.34 -16.34
C ALA A 66 30.65 -22.82 -16.47
N GLU A 67 31.56 -22.24 -15.68
CA GLU A 67 31.91 -20.82 -15.75
C GLU A 67 32.66 -20.49 -17.04
N LYS A 68 33.63 -21.32 -17.43
CA LYS A 68 34.35 -21.18 -18.71
C LYS A 68 33.39 -21.23 -19.90
N ALA A 69 32.49 -22.21 -19.92
CA ALA A 69 31.49 -22.35 -20.98
C ALA A 69 30.59 -21.10 -21.07
N ALA A 70 30.12 -20.60 -19.93
CA ALA A 70 29.31 -19.39 -19.86
C ALA A 70 30.08 -18.13 -20.30
N LEU A 71 31.32 -17.96 -19.82
CA LEU A 71 32.20 -16.85 -20.22
C LEU A 71 32.45 -16.86 -21.72
N LYS A 72 32.73 -18.03 -22.31
CA LYS A 72 32.91 -18.17 -23.76
C LYS A 72 31.62 -17.89 -24.54
N ALA A 73 30.47 -18.35 -24.04
CA ALA A 73 29.18 -18.10 -24.68
C ALA A 73 28.79 -16.61 -24.68
N VAL A 74 29.11 -15.89 -23.60
CA VAL A 74 28.72 -14.48 -23.43
C VAL A 74 29.75 -13.52 -24.03
N PHE A 75 31.04 -13.75 -23.77
CA PHE A 75 32.13 -12.83 -24.13
C PHE A 75 33.01 -13.32 -25.28
N GLY A 76 32.82 -14.54 -25.78
CA GLY A 76 33.69 -15.17 -26.78
C GLY A 76 35.05 -15.65 -26.23
N THR A 77 35.30 -15.50 -24.93
CA THR A 77 36.57 -15.87 -24.27
C THR A 77 36.34 -16.33 -22.83
N GLU A 78 37.23 -17.19 -22.32
CA GLU A 78 37.23 -17.63 -20.92
C GLU A 78 37.83 -16.58 -19.96
N GLN A 79 38.47 -15.54 -20.49
CA GLN A 79 39.11 -14.47 -19.70
C GLN A 79 38.74 -13.09 -20.26
N PRO A 80 37.48 -12.64 -20.08
CA PRO A 80 37.03 -11.38 -20.67
C PRO A 80 37.62 -10.14 -20.00
N LEU A 81 38.01 -10.23 -18.73
CA LEU A 81 38.48 -9.10 -17.95
C LEU A 81 39.95 -8.77 -18.27
N GLN A 82 40.16 -7.61 -18.88
CA GLN A 82 41.50 -7.12 -19.23
C GLN A 82 41.98 -6.14 -18.16
N ILE A 83 43.02 -6.51 -17.40
CA ILE A 83 43.60 -5.63 -16.37
C ILE A 83 45.03 -5.26 -16.74
N LYS A 84 45.31 -3.95 -16.81
CA LYS A 84 46.65 -3.40 -17.10
C LYS A 84 47.09 -2.49 -15.97
N ARG A 85 48.34 -2.63 -15.55
CA ARG A 85 48.99 -1.65 -14.67
C ARG A 85 49.30 -0.39 -15.49
N THR A 86 48.84 0.78 -15.05
CA THR A 86 48.98 2.05 -15.79
C THR A 86 50.11 2.93 -15.27
N GLY A 87 50.65 2.65 -14.08
CA GLY A 87 51.79 3.36 -13.52
C GLY A 87 51.84 3.27 -11.99
N ASN A 88 52.77 4.02 -11.39
CA ASN A 88 52.87 4.20 -9.96
C ASN A 88 52.88 5.70 -9.63
N SER A 89 52.21 6.11 -8.55
CA SER A 89 52.31 7.44 -7.95
C SER A 89 52.73 7.28 -6.49
N GLY A 90 54.03 7.46 -6.22
CA GLY A 90 54.62 7.13 -4.93
C GLY A 90 54.44 5.65 -4.57
N LYS A 91 53.81 5.38 -3.42
CA LYS A 91 53.48 4.01 -2.96
C LYS A 91 52.20 3.44 -3.58
N THR A 92 51.47 4.23 -4.36
CA THR A 92 50.20 3.83 -4.96
C THR A 92 50.41 3.24 -6.34
N ILE A 93 49.92 2.03 -6.57
CA ILE A 93 49.93 1.37 -7.88
C ILE A 93 48.58 1.62 -8.56
N GLN A 94 48.62 2.05 -9.81
CA GLN A 94 47.43 2.34 -10.60
C GLN A 94 47.15 1.20 -11.59
N TYR A 95 45.88 0.79 -11.67
CA TYR A 95 45.41 -0.21 -12.64
C TYR A 95 44.20 0.31 -13.42
N ARG A 96 44.06 -0.17 -14.64
CA ARG A 96 42.84 -0.05 -15.45
C ARG A 96 42.33 -1.44 -15.76
N ALA A 97 41.08 -1.73 -15.41
CA ALA A 97 40.39 -2.92 -15.85
C ALA A 97 39.31 -2.55 -16.87
N THR A 98 39.15 -3.37 -17.90
CA THR A 98 38.10 -3.22 -18.91
C THR A 98 37.39 -4.56 -19.08
N LEU A 99 36.06 -4.53 -19.01
CA LEU A 99 35.19 -5.61 -19.44
C LEU A 99 34.62 -5.22 -20.80
N PRO A 100 34.86 -6.02 -21.86
CA PRO A 100 34.50 -5.63 -23.21
C PRO A 100 32.98 -5.62 -23.42
N ALA A 101 32.56 -4.82 -24.41
CA ALA A 101 31.22 -4.81 -24.95
C ALA A 101 30.77 -6.21 -25.41
N VAL A 102 29.48 -6.47 -25.26
CA VAL A 102 28.85 -7.74 -25.64
C VAL A 102 27.57 -7.46 -26.42
N ASP A 103 27.28 -8.31 -27.41
CA ASP A 103 25.96 -8.48 -28.05
C ASP A 103 25.60 -9.97 -27.98
N TYR A 104 25.03 -10.38 -26.85
CA TYR A 104 24.61 -11.75 -26.59
C TYR A 104 23.19 -11.97 -27.10
N ARG A 105 22.97 -13.09 -27.79
CA ARG A 105 21.67 -13.50 -28.31
C ARG A 105 21.44 -14.98 -28.03
N LYS A 106 20.28 -15.30 -27.45
CA LYS A 106 19.81 -16.67 -27.25
C LYS A 106 18.30 -16.67 -27.28
N ASP A 107 17.73 -17.49 -28.17
CA ASP A 107 16.30 -17.51 -28.46
C ASP A 107 15.78 -16.09 -28.76
N ASP A 108 14.68 -15.69 -28.12
CA ASP A 108 14.10 -14.34 -28.23
C ASP A 108 14.72 -13.32 -27.25
N THR A 109 15.83 -13.67 -26.60
CA THR A 109 16.52 -12.78 -25.66
C THR A 109 17.77 -12.17 -26.30
N ARG A 110 17.92 -10.85 -26.16
CA ARG A 110 19.13 -10.12 -26.53
C ARG A 110 19.61 -9.27 -25.38
N VAL A 111 20.89 -9.39 -25.03
CA VAL A 111 21.54 -8.55 -24.03
C VAL A 111 22.76 -7.89 -24.65
N THR A 112 22.82 -6.57 -24.57
CA THR A 112 23.92 -5.77 -25.09
C THR A 112 24.47 -4.84 -24.02
N TRP A 113 25.78 -4.67 -23.93
CA TRP A 113 26.38 -3.61 -23.12
C TRP A 113 27.62 -3.03 -23.77
N GLN A 114 27.98 -1.83 -23.34
CA GLN A 114 29.21 -1.16 -23.75
C GLN A 114 30.36 -1.50 -22.80
N ASP A 115 31.60 -1.19 -23.19
CA ASP A 115 32.79 -1.41 -22.37
C ASP A 115 32.61 -0.82 -20.96
N ALA A 116 32.72 -1.67 -19.95
CA ALA A 116 32.77 -1.25 -18.55
C ALA A 116 34.23 -1.05 -18.14
N ASN A 117 34.54 0.09 -17.55
CA ASN A 117 35.90 0.47 -17.21
C ASN A 117 36.02 0.76 -15.72
N TRP A 118 37.02 0.14 -15.10
CA TRP A 118 37.42 0.42 -13.72
C TRP A 118 38.80 1.04 -13.68
N GLN A 119 38.98 2.02 -12.80
CA GLN A 119 40.29 2.54 -12.40
C GLN A 119 40.52 2.15 -10.94
N TYR A 120 41.63 1.47 -10.65
CA TYR A 120 41.99 1.08 -9.28
C TYR A 120 43.25 1.81 -8.82
N SER A 121 43.20 2.33 -7.59
CA SER A 121 44.35 2.81 -6.84
C SER A 121 44.63 1.87 -5.67
N VAL A 122 45.80 1.26 -5.66
CA VAL A 122 46.21 0.31 -4.63
C VAL A 122 47.34 0.92 -3.80
N ASN A 123 47.09 1.17 -2.51
CA ASN A 123 48.10 1.69 -1.58
C ASN A 123 48.19 0.78 -0.34
N GLY A 124 49.17 -0.12 -0.34
CA GLY A 124 49.32 -1.15 0.69
C GLY A 124 48.10 -2.07 0.73
N ASN A 125 47.31 -1.96 1.81
CA ASN A 125 46.10 -2.75 2.03
C ASN A 125 44.81 -2.03 1.61
N THR A 126 44.89 -0.79 1.13
CA THR A 126 43.72 -0.03 0.68
C THR A 126 43.57 -0.15 -0.83
N VAL A 127 42.36 -0.43 -1.28
CA VAL A 127 41.96 -0.42 -2.69
C VAL A 127 40.84 0.60 -2.85
N ASP A 128 41.10 1.63 -3.65
CA ASP A 128 40.06 2.53 -4.15
C ASP A 128 39.78 2.15 -5.60
N ALA A 129 38.50 2.11 -5.99
CA ALA A 129 38.12 1.88 -7.38
C ALA A 129 37.04 2.85 -7.86
N THR A 130 37.12 3.23 -9.13
CA THR A 130 36.08 4.00 -9.81
C THR A 130 35.61 3.23 -11.04
N LEU A 131 34.31 2.94 -11.10
CA LEU A 131 33.60 2.32 -12.22
C LEU A 131 32.97 3.39 -13.11
N ARG A 132 33.13 3.23 -14.42
CA ARG A 132 32.32 3.89 -15.44
C ARG A 132 31.83 2.84 -16.43
N TRP A 133 30.53 2.71 -16.55
CA TRP A 133 29.89 1.80 -17.49
C TRP A 133 28.75 2.54 -18.20
N PRO A 134 28.89 2.84 -19.50
CA PRO A 134 27.92 3.67 -20.20
C PRO A 134 26.49 3.13 -20.20
N GLY A 135 26.32 1.81 -20.07
CA GLY A 135 25.01 1.19 -19.94
C GLY A 135 24.92 -0.22 -20.48
N PHE A 136 23.78 -0.84 -20.21
CA PHE A 136 23.37 -2.11 -20.82
C PHE A 136 21.89 -2.07 -21.20
N LYS A 137 21.55 -2.86 -22.22
CA LYS A 137 20.19 -3.06 -22.68
C LYS A 137 19.89 -4.54 -22.72
N ALA A 138 18.69 -4.90 -22.33
CA ALA A 138 18.23 -6.26 -22.40
C ALA A 138 16.79 -6.29 -22.94
N TYR A 139 16.57 -7.16 -23.90
CA TYR A 139 15.31 -7.34 -24.62
C TYR A 139 14.88 -8.78 -24.39
N TRP A 140 13.72 -8.95 -23.78
CA TRP A 140 13.08 -10.24 -23.54
C TRP A 140 11.70 -10.28 -24.21
N PRO A 141 11.10 -11.47 -24.35
CA PRO A 141 9.74 -11.61 -24.90
C PRO A 141 8.68 -10.76 -24.20
N ASP A 142 8.83 -10.55 -22.89
CA ASP A 142 7.81 -9.92 -22.03
C ASP A 142 8.15 -8.49 -21.61
N PHE A 143 9.41 -8.06 -21.73
CA PHE A 143 9.82 -6.70 -21.37
C PHE A 143 11.19 -6.32 -21.95
N ASN A 144 11.44 -5.01 -21.99
CA ASN A 144 12.74 -4.41 -22.29
C ASN A 144 13.25 -3.64 -21.08
N LEU A 145 14.58 -3.63 -20.92
CA LEU A 145 15.29 -2.87 -19.89
C LEU A 145 16.44 -2.11 -20.56
N ASP A 146 16.52 -0.80 -20.32
CA ASP A 146 17.64 0.05 -20.72
C ASP A 146 18.19 0.74 -19.48
N VAL A 147 19.46 0.55 -19.18
CA VAL A 147 20.16 1.16 -18.05
C VAL A 147 21.31 1.96 -18.60
N ALA A 148 21.38 3.25 -18.27
CA ALA A 148 22.38 4.16 -18.79
C ALA A 148 23.19 4.84 -17.68
N ASP A 149 24.43 5.18 -18.03
CA ASP A 149 25.34 6.00 -17.22
C ASP A 149 25.55 5.46 -15.80
N ILE A 150 26.02 4.22 -15.70
CA ILE A 150 26.37 3.59 -14.44
C ILE A 150 27.76 4.08 -14.01
N ARG A 151 27.82 4.64 -12.81
CA ARG A 151 29.04 5.14 -12.19
C ARG A 151 29.17 4.53 -10.81
N GLY A 152 30.39 4.24 -10.39
CA GLY A 152 30.61 3.71 -9.06
C GLY A 152 31.93 4.14 -8.46
N THR A 153 31.97 4.23 -7.14
CA THR A 153 33.19 4.37 -6.36
C THR A 153 33.17 3.37 -5.22
N THR A 154 34.28 2.69 -4.98
CA THR A 154 34.43 1.81 -3.83
C THR A 154 35.77 2.07 -3.16
N ARG A 155 35.79 1.95 -1.83
CA ARG A 155 36.97 2.00 -0.99
C ARG A 155 36.92 0.83 -0.02
N GLN A 156 37.95 0.01 -0.04
CA GLN A 156 38.07 -1.15 0.83
C GLN A 156 39.43 -1.15 1.52
N THR A 157 39.44 -1.35 2.84
CA THR A 157 40.67 -1.55 3.61
C THR A 157 40.79 -3.01 4.02
N ARG A 158 41.78 -3.71 3.47
CA ARG A 158 41.95 -5.15 3.73
C ARG A 158 42.35 -5.45 5.17
N GLY A 159 41.91 -6.63 5.62
CA GLY A 159 42.05 -7.06 7.01
C GLY A 159 41.04 -6.38 7.94
N THR A 160 40.14 -5.58 7.39
CA THR A 160 39.03 -4.95 8.11
C THR A 160 37.73 -5.26 7.36
N LEU A 161 36.61 -5.21 8.07
CA LEU A 161 35.28 -5.28 7.45
C LEU A 161 34.79 -3.90 6.99
N ALA A 162 35.61 -2.85 7.17
CA ALA A 162 35.29 -1.50 6.79
C ALA A 162 35.37 -1.32 5.27
N HIS A 163 34.26 -0.89 4.68
CA HIS A 163 34.17 -0.61 3.26
C HIS A 163 33.17 0.52 3.02
N GLN A 164 33.37 1.23 1.92
CA GLN A 164 32.44 2.22 1.43
C GLN A 164 32.23 1.96 -0.04
N GLN A 165 30.98 1.96 -0.49
CA GLN A 165 30.64 1.92 -1.90
C GLN A 165 29.51 2.89 -2.21
N GLN A 166 29.56 3.45 -3.42
CA GLN A 166 28.52 4.29 -3.96
C GLN A 166 28.37 3.92 -5.43
N VAL A 167 27.15 3.66 -5.88
CA VAL A 167 26.80 3.50 -7.28
C VAL A 167 25.70 4.46 -7.63
N GLN A 168 25.82 5.05 -8.82
CA GLN A 168 24.84 5.93 -9.43
C GLN A 168 24.48 5.39 -10.80
N VAL A 169 23.22 5.54 -11.17
CA VAL A 169 22.67 5.16 -12.46
C VAL A 169 21.90 6.35 -12.99
N GLY A 170 22.36 6.92 -14.10
CA GLY A 170 21.74 8.13 -14.66
C GLY A 170 20.29 7.91 -15.08
N SER A 171 19.98 6.79 -15.73
CA SER A 171 18.59 6.46 -16.05
C SER A 171 18.32 4.96 -16.19
N VAL A 172 17.06 4.60 -15.95
CA VAL A 172 16.52 3.25 -16.11
C VAL A 172 15.17 3.33 -16.81
N ASP A 173 15.06 2.73 -17.99
CA ASP A 173 13.80 2.54 -18.69
C ASP A 173 13.38 1.07 -18.64
N PHE A 174 12.16 0.83 -18.17
CA PHE A 174 11.50 -0.47 -18.19
C PHE A 174 10.23 -0.39 -19.03
N ILE A 175 10.07 -1.34 -19.95
CA ILE A 175 8.93 -1.38 -20.88
C ILE A 175 8.38 -2.81 -20.93
N GLU A 176 7.16 -3.06 -20.46
CA GLU A 176 6.44 -4.34 -20.66
C GLU A 176 6.03 -4.45 -22.14
N THR A 177 6.46 -5.49 -22.86
CA THR A 177 6.21 -5.63 -24.31
C THR A 177 4.81 -6.16 -24.62
N LYS A 178 4.24 -6.95 -23.71
CA LYS A 178 2.88 -7.54 -23.83
C LYS A 178 1.82 -6.76 -23.03
N GLY A 179 2.17 -5.62 -22.45
CA GLY A 179 1.30 -4.78 -21.64
C GLY A 179 1.48 -3.29 -21.94
N HIS A 180 0.73 -2.44 -21.22
CA HIS A 180 0.85 -0.98 -21.29
C HIS A 180 1.62 -0.44 -20.07
N GLY A 181 2.74 -1.10 -19.74
CA GLY A 181 3.49 -0.83 -18.53
C GLY A 181 4.86 -0.25 -18.85
N ARG A 182 4.99 1.07 -18.92
CA ARG A 182 6.29 1.75 -18.89
C ARG A 182 6.60 2.36 -17.53
N ALA A 183 7.83 2.20 -17.08
CA ALA A 183 8.42 2.93 -15.96
C ALA A 183 9.77 3.54 -16.36
N HIS A 184 10.03 4.75 -15.91
CA HIS A 184 11.27 5.47 -16.15
C HIS A 184 11.79 6.05 -14.84
N ALA A 185 13.04 5.78 -14.47
CA ALA A 185 13.70 6.34 -13.31
C ALA A 185 14.95 7.13 -13.69
N GLU A 186 15.17 8.27 -13.05
CA GLU A 186 16.31 9.18 -13.25
C GLU A 186 17.14 9.26 -11.95
N GLU A 187 18.47 9.30 -12.11
CA GLU A 187 19.44 9.54 -11.05
C GLU A 187 19.22 8.64 -9.81
N LEU A 188 19.31 7.32 -10.03
CA LEU A 188 19.27 6.36 -8.94
C LEU A 188 20.65 6.33 -8.27
N ALA A 189 20.70 6.40 -6.95
CA ALA A 189 21.95 6.26 -6.21
C ALA A 189 21.78 5.28 -5.05
N VAL A 190 22.79 4.42 -4.88
CA VAL A 190 22.95 3.54 -3.73
C VAL A 190 24.28 3.89 -3.09
N ARG A 191 24.30 4.10 -1.78
CA ARG A 191 25.51 4.23 -0.99
C ARG A 191 25.46 3.24 0.16
N GLU A 192 26.53 2.48 0.32
CA GLU A 192 26.72 1.61 1.45
C GLU A 192 28.02 1.96 2.16
N GLU A 193 27.97 1.93 3.48
CA GLU A 193 29.10 2.23 4.33
C GLU A 193 29.08 1.30 5.53
N THR A 194 30.12 0.48 5.67
CA THR A 194 30.36 -0.31 6.86
C THR A 194 31.53 0.28 7.61
N THR A 195 31.30 0.62 8.86
CA THR A 195 32.34 1.05 9.80
C THR A 195 32.55 -0.03 10.84
N ALA A 196 33.82 -0.30 11.16
CA ALA A 196 34.19 -1.33 12.13
C ALA A 196 34.80 -0.67 13.37
N THR A 197 34.22 -0.94 14.54
CA THR A 197 34.70 -0.45 15.84
C THR A 197 34.94 -1.62 16.78
N LYS A 198 36.21 -1.97 17.02
CA LYS A 198 36.64 -3.12 17.85
C LYS A 198 35.96 -4.43 17.41
N ASN A 199 34.86 -4.83 18.07
CA ASN A 199 34.11 -6.07 17.83
C ASN A 199 32.72 -5.82 17.26
N LYS A 200 32.37 -4.56 16.97
CA LYS A 200 31.08 -4.14 16.44
C LYS A 200 31.22 -3.56 15.04
N LEU A 201 30.17 -3.68 14.25
CA LEU A 201 30.02 -3.07 12.94
C LEU A 201 28.75 -2.23 12.92
N ASP A 202 28.85 -1.05 12.32
CA ASP A 202 27.69 -0.27 11.94
C ASP A 202 27.65 -0.24 10.41
N GLN A 203 26.52 -0.64 9.83
CA GLN A 203 26.28 -0.64 8.39
C GLN A 203 25.20 0.39 8.08
N ARG A 204 25.48 1.28 7.14
CA ARG A 204 24.54 2.26 6.59
C ARG A 204 24.30 1.94 5.13
N ILE A 205 23.03 1.90 4.73
CA ILE A 205 22.58 1.73 3.35
C ILE A 205 21.66 2.89 3.03
N GLU A 206 22.07 3.72 2.09
CA GLU A 206 21.32 4.86 1.59
C GLU A 206 20.93 4.60 0.13
N PHE A 207 19.66 4.83 -0.18
CA PHE A 207 19.07 4.68 -1.49
C PHE A 207 18.36 5.96 -1.88
N SER A 208 18.51 6.41 -3.11
CA SER A 208 17.73 7.53 -3.64
C SER A 208 17.38 7.37 -5.10
N ILE A 209 16.24 7.95 -5.49
CA ILE A 209 15.81 8.12 -6.87
C ILE A 209 15.33 9.57 -6.98
N GLN A 210 15.95 10.36 -7.85
CA GLN A 210 15.51 11.74 -8.04
C GLN A 210 14.11 11.80 -8.64
N ARG A 211 13.82 10.92 -9.61
CA ARG A 211 12.52 10.88 -10.26
C ARG A 211 12.16 9.49 -10.74
N LEU A 212 10.91 9.12 -10.54
CA LEU A 212 10.29 7.90 -11.02
C LEU A 212 8.95 8.22 -11.67
N ARG A 213 8.77 7.84 -12.94
CA ARG A 213 7.55 8.07 -13.71
C ARG A 213 6.98 6.76 -14.23
N PHE A 214 5.66 6.68 -14.27
CA PHE A 214 4.90 5.58 -14.85
C PHE A 214 4.05 6.08 -16.02
N GLU A 215 3.73 5.17 -16.94
CA GLU A 215 2.91 5.47 -18.12
C GLU A 215 1.53 6.06 -17.80
N ASN A 216 0.96 5.69 -16.66
CA ASN A 216 -0.34 6.18 -16.18
C ASN A 216 -0.30 7.61 -15.62
N GLY A 217 0.81 8.33 -15.80
CA GLY A 217 0.99 9.71 -15.33
C GLY A 217 1.37 9.83 -13.85
N VAL A 218 1.46 8.71 -13.11
CA VAL A 218 1.96 8.71 -11.72
C VAL A 218 3.45 9.04 -11.75
N ALA A 219 3.84 10.00 -10.92
CA ALA A 219 5.22 10.39 -10.71
C ALA A 219 5.53 10.43 -9.21
N LEU A 220 6.73 9.99 -8.86
CA LEU A 220 7.33 10.07 -7.53
C LEU A 220 8.68 10.76 -7.70
N ASP A 221 8.88 11.88 -7.04
CA ASP A 221 10.15 12.63 -7.05
C ASP A 221 10.85 12.48 -5.69
N ASP A 222 12.16 12.68 -5.66
CA ASP A 222 13.00 12.73 -4.45
C ASP A 222 12.77 11.56 -3.47
N LEU A 223 12.62 10.34 -3.99
CA LEU A 223 12.56 9.14 -3.16
C LEU A 223 13.91 8.94 -2.50
N HIS A 224 13.95 8.83 -1.18
CA HIS A 224 15.16 8.64 -0.40
C HIS A 224 14.89 7.67 0.75
N ALA A 225 15.82 6.78 1.03
CA ALA A 225 15.79 5.87 2.17
C ALA A 225 17.20 5.75 2.79
N ASP A 226 17.34 5.99 4.08
CA ASP A 226 18.59 5.82 4.86
C ASP A 226 18.33 4.79 5.97
N LEU A 227 18.90 3.60 5.80
CA LEU A 227 18.81 2.47 6.70
C LEU A 227 20.13 2.31 7.45
N ARG A 228 20.07 2.10 8.77
CA ARG A 228 21.26 1.86 9.59
C ARG A 228 21.08 0.64 10.46
N LEU A 229 21.99 -0.30 10.34
CA LEU A 229 22.14 -1.44 11.25
C LEU A 229 23.28 -1.13 12.20
N ARG A 230 22.97 -1.07 13.50
CA ARG A 230 23.97 -0.75 14.54
C ARG A 230 24.33 -1.96 15.39
N ASP A 231 25.52 -1.88 15.97
CA ASP A 231 26.01 -2.80 17.00
C ASP A 231 26.12 -4.27 16.55
N LEU A 232 26.33 -4.50 15.25
CA LEU A 232 26.46 -5.85 14.68
C LEU A 232 27.76 -6.52 15.15
N ASN A 233 27.70 -7.77 15.60
CA ASN A 233 28.94 -8.50 15.91
C ASN A 233 29.73 -8.83 14.64
N ALA A 234 31.01 -8.48 14.62
CA ALA A 234 31.89 -8.69 13.48
C ALA A 234 32.02 -10.16 13.02
N SER A 235 32.06 -11.12 13.97
CA SER A 235 32.19 -12.53 13.61
C SER A 235 30.90 -13.10 13.01
N LEU A 236 29.75 -12.62 13.47
CA LEU A 236 28.46 -12.96 12.90
C LEU A 236 28.35 -12.43 11.47
N TRP A 237 28.70 -11.16 11.26
CA TRP A 237 28.69 -10.58 9.92
C TRP A 237 29.53 -11.40 8.93
N GLN A 238 30.71 -11.85 9.35
CA GLN A 238 31.55 -12.70 8.52
C GLN A 238 30.86 -14.04 8.16
N GLN A 239 30.25 -14.71 9.14
CA GLN A 239 29.47 -15.93 8.90
C GLN A 239 28.28 -15.68 7.96
N LEU A 240 27.65 -14.51 8.07
CA LEU A 240 26.53 -14.11 7.21
C LEU A 240 27.00 -13.87 5.78
N THR A 241 28.12 -13.17 5.56
CA THR A 241 28.68 -13.00 4.20
C THR A 241 29.10 -14.32 3.58
N GLU A 242 29.58 -15.28 4.38
CA GLU A 242 29.91 -16.62 3.89
C GLU A 242 28.65 -17.42 3.51
N ALA A 243 27.59 -17.33 4.33
CA ALA A 243 26.30 -17.98 4.08
C ALA A 243 25.49 -17.33 2.93
N ALA A 244 25.68 -16.04 2.69
CA ALA A 244 25.02 -15.27 1.64
C ALA A 244 25.40 -15.73 0.22
N ASN A 245 26.50 -16.47 0.07
CA ASN A 245 26.88 -17.11 -1.20
C ASN A 245 26.04 -18.38 -1.51
N GLY A 246 25.02 -18.69 -0.69
CA GLY A 246 24.06 -19.78 -0.87
C GLY A 246 22.67 -19.30 -1.32
N ASP A 247 21.64 -20.11 -1.05
CA ASP A 247 20.24 -19.87 -1.40
C ASP A 247 19.63 -18.63 -0.70
N GLU A 248 19.19 -17.63 -1.47
CA GLU A 248 18.74 -16.29 -1.03
C GLU A 248 17.60 -16.32 0.01
N ASP A 249 16.63 -17.21 -0.13
CA ASP A 249 15.49 -17.31 0.82
C ASP A 249 15.94 -17.82 2.19
N THR A 250 16.99 -18.63 2.19
CA THR A 250 17.63 -19.11 3.40
C THR A 250 18.45 -18.00 4.06
N VAL A 251 19.01 -17.07 3.29
CA VAL A 251 19.88 -15.97 3.75
C VAL A 251 19.09 -14.96 4.59
N ILE A 252 17.93 -14.49 4.14
CA ILE A 252 17.11 -13.53 4.91
C ILE A 252 16.67 -14.12 6.26
N ARG A 253 16.18 -15.38 6.26
CA ARG A 253 15.77 -16.07 7.50
C ARG A 253 16.96 -16.33 8.43
N LYS A 254 18.12 -16.67 7.88
CA LYS A 254 19.37 -16.84 8.64
C LYS A 254 20.01 -15.52 9.06
N LEU A 255 19.68 -14.39 8.44
CA LEU A 255 20.14 -13.05 8.81
C LEU A 255 19.32 -12.51 9.98
N LEU A 256 18.00 -12.58 9.88
CA LEU A 256 17.11 -11.97 10.88
C LEU A 256 17.35 -12.58 12.27
N LYS A 257 17.41 -13.90 12.39
CA LYS A 257 17.54 -14.58 13.69
C LYS A 257 18.79 -14.16 14.49
N PRO A 258 20.02 -14.19 13.94
CA PRO A 258 21.21 -13.74 14.67
C PRO A 258 21.25 -12.24 14.94
N LEU A 259 20.73 -11.42 14.02
CA LEU A 259 20.60 -9.98 14.22
C LEU A 259 19.68 -9.68 15.42
N MET A 260 18.55 -10.39 15.49
CA MET A 260 17.60 -10.33 16.60
C MET A 260 18.27 -10.68 17.93
N LEU A 261 18.93 -11.85 18.02
CA LEU A 261 19.52 -12.37 19.27
C LEU A 261 20.60 -11.51 19.90
N GLN A 262 21.21 -10.61 19.14
CA GLN A 262 22.28 -9.74 19.64
C GLN A 262 21.78 -8.33 19.98
N GLY A 263 20.48 -8.09 19.85
CA GLY A 263 19.90 -6.77 20.07
C GLY A 263 20.34 -5.76 19.01
N ALA A 264 20.67 -6.21 17.80
CA ALA A 264 20.95 -5.28 16.70
C ALA A 264 19.72 -4.39 16.49
N ARG A 265 19.98 -3.09 16.30
CA ARG A 265 18.94 -2.11 16.05
C ARG A 265 18.95 -1.73 14.57
N LEU A 266 17.79 -1.85 13.94
CA LEU A 266 17.54 -1.29 12.62
C LEU A 266 16.94 0.10 12.81
N GLU A 267 17.66 1.12 12.38
CA GLU A 267 17.15 2.48 12.33
C GLU A 267 16.76 2.80 10.89
N LEU A 268 15.56 3.32 10.73
CA LEU A 268 15.12 3.99 9.51
C LEU A 268 15.33 5.48 9.74
N ALA A 269 16.52 5.97 9.39
CA ALA A 269 16.90 7.36 9.64
C ALA A 269 16.06 8.34 8.80
N ASP A 270 15.72 7.94 7.58
CA ASP A 270 14.76 8.63 6.71
C ASP A 270 14.19 7.65 5.69
N LEU A 271 12.89 7.72 5.42
CA LEU A 271 12.22 7.23 4.23
C LEU A 271 11.30 8.35 3.76
N SER A 272 11.69 9.03 2.71
CA SER A 272 10.95 10.18 2.21
C SER A 272 10.75 10.14 0.72
N GLY A 273 9.71 10.81 0.24
CA GLY A 273 9.40 10.88 -1.19
C GLY A 273 8.32 11.92 -1.47
N THR A 274 8.43 12.57 -2.62
CA THR A 274 7.50 13.61 -3.06
C THR A 274 6.46 13.01 -3.99
N PHE A 275 5.20 13.08 -3.59
CA PHE A 275 4.05 12.62 -4.36
C PHE A 275 2.93 13.66 -4.29
N GLY A 276 2.34 13.99 -5.44
CA GLY A 276 1.17 14.87 -5.46
C GLY A 276 1.43 16.31 -4.96
N GLY A 277 2.66 16.80 -5.12
CA GLY A 277 3.07 18.13 -4.65
C GLY A 277 3.46 18.21 -3.17
N GLY A 278 3.42 17.11 -2.41
CA GLY A 278 3.87 17.07 -1.02
C GLY A 278 4.91 15.97 -0.77
N LYS A 279 5.82 16.22 0.19
CA LYS A 279 6.85 15.26 0.62
C LYS A 279 6.37 14.46 1.82
N ILE A 280 6.19 13.15 1.64
CA ILE A 280 5.95 12.18 2.70
C ILE A 280 7.27 11.91 3.40
N ARG A 281 7.26 11.80 4.74
CA ARG A 281 8.41 11.33 5.50
C ARG A 281 8.01 10.26 6.50
N LEU A 282 8.89 9.28 6.66
CA LEU A 282 8.81 8.24 7.66
C LEU A 282 10.20 8.06 8.24
N HIS A 283 10.35 8.18 9.55
CA HIS A 283 11.58 7.83 10.25
C HIS A 283 11.25 7.05 11.51
N GLY A 284 12.21 6.28 12.01
CA GLY A 284 11.95 5.47 13.17
C GLY A 284 13.03 4.45 13.44
N SER A 285 12.70 3.51 14.32
CA SER A 285 13.60 2.43 14.68
C SER A 285 12.83 1.17 15.03
N LEU A 286 13.45 0.03 14.76
CA LEU A 286 12.99 -1.30 15.07
C LEU A 286 14.12 -2.05 15.79
N GLY A 287 13.80 -2.70 16.89
CA GLY A 287 14.74 -3.50 17.66
C GLY A 287 14.02 -4.65 18.36
N MET A 288 14.81 -5.62 18.83
CA MET A 288 14.32 -6.71 19.68
C MET A 288 15.23 -6.88 20.89
N PRO A 289 15.14 -5.95 21.87
CA PRO A 289 16.03 -5.98 23.01
C PRO A 289 15.78 -7.24 23.86
N GLY A 290 16.86 -7.94 24.19
CA GLY A 290 16.83 -9.06 25.14
C GLY A 290 16.18 -10.36 24.63
N VAL A 291 15.90 -10.49 23.33
CA VAL A 291 15.34 -11.71 22.74
C VAL A 291 16.28 -12.91 22.89
N LYS A 292 15.74 -14.04 23.32
CA LYS A 292 16.50 -15.29 23.54
C LYS A 292 16.32 -16.25 22.36
N PRO A 293 17.24 -17.22 22.18
CA PRO A 293 17.12 -18.23 21.12
C PRO A 293 15.80 -19.02 21.12
N GLY A 294 15.24 -19.26 22.31
CA GLY A 294 13.95 -19.94 22.48
C GLY A 294 12.76 -19.09 22.03
N ASP A 295 12.81 -17.77 22.23
CA ASP A 295 11.74 -16.86 21.87
C ASP A 295 11.53 -16.80 20.34
N LEU A 296 12.60 -17.03 19.56
CA LEU A 296 12.51 -17.08 18.10
C LEU A 296 11.89 -18.38 17.55
N ALA A 297 11.69 -19.40 18.38
CA ALA A 297 10.99 -20.61 17.99
C ALA A 297 9.46 -20.47 18.18
N ASP A 298 9.02 -19.49 18.96
CA ASP A 298 7.62 -19.17 19.21
C ASP A 298 7.32 -17.80 18.59
N ALA A 299 6.48 -17.77 17.54
CA ALA A 299 6.17 -16.53 16.85
C ALA A 299 5.63 -15.46 17.82
N VAL A 300 4.84 -15.84 18.82
CA VAL A 300 4.25 -14.91 19.78
C VAL A 300 5.34 -14.32 20.68
N ALA A 301 6.25 -15.16 21.19
CA ALA A 301 7.37 -14.68 22.00
C ALA A 301 8.30 -13.76 21.20
N ALA A 302 8.58 -14.07 19.93
CA ALA A 302 9.35 -13.21 19.04
C ALA A 302 8.68 -11.84 18.82
N PHE A 303 7.36 -11.81 18.55
CA PHE A 303 6.63 -10.56 18.36
C PHE A 303 6.49 -9.74 19.65
N ASN A 304 6.42 -10.40 20.81
CA ASN A 304 6.45 -9.71 22.10
C ASN A 304 7.79 -9.02 22.36
N ALA A 305 8.89 -9.51 21.78
CA ALA A 305 10.20 -8.87 21.88
C ALA A 305 10.37 -7.70 20.91
N VAL A 306 9.47 -7.49 19.95
CA VAL A 306 9.57 -6.39 18.99
C VAL A 306 9.26 -5.06 19.68
N GLU A 307 10.22 -4.15 19.58
CA GLU A 307 10.06 -2.73 19.90
C GLU A 307 10.24 -1.91 18.62
N ALA A 308 9.24 -1.11 18.28
CA ALA A 308 9.33 -0.18 17.16
C ALA A 308 8.78 1.20 17.56
N HIS A 309 9.40 2.23 17.03
CA HIS A 309 8.88 3.60 17.07
C HIS A 309 8.97 4.17 15.66
N LEU A 310 7.86 4.63 15.10
CA LEU A 310 7.76 5.18 13.76
C LEU A 310 7.05 6.53 13.83
N HIS A 311 7.64 7.54 13.21
CA HIS A 311 7.05 8.85 13.02
C HIS A 311 6.74 9.05 11.54
N VAL A 312 5.48 9.34 11.23
CA VAL A 312 4.96 9.52 9.87
C VAL A 312 4.51 10.97 9.70
N GLU A 313 4.99 11.63 8.63
CA GLU A 313 4.52 12.94 8.17
C GLU A 313 3.91 12.80 6.77
N LEU A 314 2.64 13.17 6.63
CA LEU A 314 1.90 13.10 5.37
C LEU A 314 1.22 14.44 5.06
N PRO A 315 1.71 15.23 4.09
CA PRO A 315 1.05 16.46 3.67
C PRO A 315 -0.37 16.24 3.16
N LEU A 316 -1.29 17.16 3.45
CA LEU A 316 -2.68 17.07 2.99
C LEU A 316 -2.82 17.03 1.46
N ALA A 317 -1.95 17.73 0.73
CA ALA A 317 -1.90 17.70 -0.74
C ALA A 317 -1.59 16.29 -1.28
N THR A 318 -0.70 15.56 -0.60
CA THR A 318 -0.37 14.18 -0.92
C THR A 318 -1.57 13.26 -0.61
N LEU A 319 -2.24 13.42 0.54
CA LEU A 319 -3.44 12.65 0.85
C LEU A 319 -4.53 12.85 -0.22
N ARG A 320 -4.73 14.09 -0.70
CA ARG A 320 -5.66 14.38 -1.79
C ARG A 320 -5.26 13.66 -3.08
N SER A 321 -3.97 13.63 -3.40
CA SER A 321 -3.47 12.91 -4.57
C SER A 321 -3.66 11.40 -4.47
N PHE A 322 -3.52 10.83 -3.26
CA PHE A 322 -3.90 9.43 -3.01
C PHE A 322 -5.40 9.20 -3.22
N ALA A 323 -6.25 10.12 -2.76
CA ALA A 323 -7.68 10.03 -2.99
C ALA A 323 -8.01 10.03 -4.49
N VAL A 324 -7.45 10.96 -5.28
CA VAL A 324 -7.59 11.01 -6.74
C VAL A 324 -7.15 9.70 -7.39
N LEU A 325 -5.97 9.19 -7.02
CA LEU A 325 -5.44 7.93 -7.57
C LEU A 325 -6.34 6.73 -7.20
N SER A 326 -6.83 6.69 -5.96
CA SER A 326 -7.70 5.61 -5.48
C SER A 326 -9.05 5.61 -6.20
N THR A 327 -9.63 6.79 -6.43
CA THR A 327 -10.86 7.01 -7.21
C THR A 327 -10.66 6.63 -8.67
N TYR A 328 -9.55 7.03 -9.28
CA TYR A 328 -9.21 6.65 -10.66
C TYR A 328 -9.19 5.12 -10.83
N HIS A 329 -8.53 4.41 -9.91
CA HIS A 329 -8.48 2.95 -9.93
C HIS A 329 -9.82 2.28 -9.63
N ALA A 330 -10.64 2.89 -8.79
CA ALA A 330 -11.96 2.40 -8.45
C ALA A 330 -12.94 2.48 -9.63
N LEU A 331 -12.93 3.60 -10.37
CA LEU A 331 -13.90 3.84 -11.44
C LEU A 331 -13.61 3.09 -12.74
N LYS A 332 -12.40 2.54 -12.91
CA LYS A 332 -11.96 1.74 -14.08
C LYS A 332 -12.32 2.35 -15.45
N SER A 333 -12.56 3.65 -15.54
CA SER A 333 -13.12 4.31 -16.72
C SER A 333 -12.12 5.30 -17.31
N PRO A 334 -11.57 5.01 -18.51
CA PRO A 334 -10.70 5.95 -19.21
C PRO A 334 -11.54 7.14 -19.69
N GLY A 335 -11.22 8.36 -19.24
CA GLY A 335 -11.84 9.59 -19.73
C GLY A 335 -12.75 10.35 -18.76
N ALA A 336 -12.77 10.01 -17.47
CA ALA A 336 -13.56 10.74 -16.49
C ALA A 336 -13.06 12.19 -16.31
N GLN A 337 -13.67 13.14 -17.02
CA GLN A 337 -13.53 14.59 -16.79
C GLN A 337 -14.13 15.05 -15.45
N VAL A 338 -14.63 14.14 -14.62
CA VAL A 338 -15.26 14.44 -13.32
C VAL A 338 -14.69 13.52 -12.23
N LEU A 339 -13.37 13.55 -12.04
CA LEU A 339 -12.73 12.87 -10.89
C LEU A 339 -12.77 13.71 -9.61
N ASP A 340 -12.95 15.02 -9.72
CA ASP A 340 -12.79 15.95 -8.60
C ASP A 340 -13.77 15.65 -7.46
N GLN A 341 -15.07 15.51 -7.75
CA GLN A 341 -16.08 15.28 -6.71
C GLN A 341 -15.89 13.92 -5.99
N PRO A 342 -15.75 12.77 -6.68
CA PRO A 342 -15.51 11.51 -5.98
C PRO A 342 -14.14 11.46 -5.28
N ALA A 343 -13.12 12.13 -5.82
CA ALA A 343 -11.82 12.26 -5.16
C ALA A 343 -11.89 13.14 -3.90
N ASP A 344 -12.64 14.24 -3.92
CA ASP A 344 -12.84 15.12 -2.76
C ASP A 344 -13.65 14.41 -1.65
N GLN A 345 -14.61 13.56 -2.03
CA GLN A 345 -15.31 12.67 -1.08
C GLN A 345 -14.37 11.64 -0.46
N ALA A 346 -13.59 10.94 -1.27
CA ALA A 346 -12.60 9.98 -0.79
C ALA A 346 -11.56 10.66 0.12
N TYR A 347 -11.08 11.85 -0.25
CA TYR A 347 -10.17 12.66 0.54
C TYR A 347 -10.79 13.04 1.89
N SER A 348 -12.00 13.60 1.88
CA SER A 348 -12.70 14.03 3.10
C SER A 348 -12.95 12.85 4.04
N TYR A 349 -13.31 11.69 3.48
CA TYR A 349 -13.47 10.47 4.26
C TYR A 349 -12.14 9.99 4.86
N MET A 350 -11.07 9.89 4.06
CA MET A 350 -9.75 9.46 4.55
C MET A 350 -9.25 10.39 5.66
N LEU A 351 -9.38 11.71 5.45
CA LEU A 351 -9.00 12.72 6.42
C LEU A 351 -9.83 12.60 7.70
N GLY A 352 -11.15 12.53 7.57
CA GLY A 352 -12.08 12.40 8.69
C GLY A 352 -11.83 11.13 9.50
N LYS A 353 -11.52 10.01 8.84
CA LYS A 353 -11.18 8.76 9.53
C LYS A 353 -9.84 8.83 10.26
N LEU A 354 -8.81 9.36 9.61
CA LEU A 354 -7.49 9.48 10.21
C LEU A 354 -7.51 10.37 11.45
N LEU A 355 -8.25 11.48 11.41
CA LEU A 355 -8.38 12.40 12.54
C LEU A 355 -9.39 11.90 13.59
N GLY A 356 -10.57 11.46 13.17
CA GLY A 356 -11.68 11.05 14.05
C GLY A 356 -11.35 9.84 14.92
N ASP A 357 -10.70 8.83 14.33
CA ASP A 357 -10.27 7.63 15.06
C ASP A 357 -8.96 7.86 15.84
N GLY A 358 -8.34 9.04 15.70
CA GLY A 358 -7.09 9.40 16.36
C GLY A 358 -5.83 8.76 15.76
N TYR A 359 -5.91 8.22 14.54
CA TYR A 359 -4.76 7.65 13.82
C TYR A 359 -3.72 8.70 13.43
N ALA A 360 -4.13 9.94 13.23
CA ALA A 360 -3.25 11.05 12.94
C ALA A 360 -3.71 12.32 13.66
N ARG A 361 -2.77 13.27 13.81
CA ARG A 361 -3.03 14.64 14.23
C ARG A 361 -2.70 15.59 13.09
N LEU A 362 -3.42 16.71 12.99
CA LEU A 362 -3.14 17.72 11.98
C LEU A 362 -2.18 18.77 12.55
N GLU A 363 -1.01 18.90 11.94
CA GLU A 363 0.02 19.88 12.28
C GLU A 363 0.55 20.58 11.04
N LYS A 364 0.43 21.91 10.98
CA LYS A 364 1.01 22.73 9.90
C LYS A 364 0.71 22.16 8.49
N ASP A 365 -0.56 21.84 8.22
CA ASP A 365 -1.05 21.25 6.97
C ASP A 365 -0.53 19.84 6.65
N GLN A 366 -0.10 19.10 7.67
CA GLN A 366 0.36 17.72 7.56
C GLN A 366 -0.34 16.83 8.58
N LEU A 367 -0.64 15.61 8.17
CA LEU A 367 -1.03 14.53 9.07
C LEU A 367 0.22 13.92 9.65
N VAL A 368 0.33 13.99 10.97
CA VAL A 368 1.43 13.42 11.74
C VAL A 368 0.91 12.24 12.55
N ALA A 369 1.67 11.14 12.57
CA ALA A 369 1.35 9.98 13.38
C ALA A 369 2.61 9.42 14.04
N ASP A 370 2.54 9.25 15.36
CA ASP A 370 3.54 8.55 16.17
C ASP A 370 3.03 7.14 16.45
N ILE A 371 3.71 6.10 15.92
CA ILE A 371 3.32 4.70 16.06
C ILE A 371 4.37 3.98 16.89
N ASP A 372 3.96 3.51 18.06
CA ASP A 372 4.79 2.70 18.95
C ASP A 372 4.29 1.26 18.96
N ILE A 373 5.23 0.31 18.84
CA ILE A 373 4.99 -1.11 19.02
C ILE A 373 5.84 -1.56 20.18
N GLN A 374 5.22 -2.06 21.24
CA GLN A 374 5.92 -2.61 22.40
C GLN A 374 5.14 -3.81 22.93
N HIS A 375 5.82 -4.91 23.20
CA HIS A 375 5.19 -6.10 23.78
C HIS A 375 3.95 -6.57 23.00
N ASN A 376 4.04 -6.57 21.66
CA ASN A 376 2.94 -6.90 20.74
C ASN A 376 1.71 -5.97 20.82
N HIS A 377 1.77 -4.89 21.59
CA HIS A 377 0.76 -3.83 21.60
C HIS A 377 1.16 -2.70 20.65
N ILE A 378 0.17 -2.18 19.94
CA ILE A 378 0.32 -1.01 19.06
C ILE A 378 -0.33 0.18 19.75
N THR A 379 0.40 1.29 19.85
CA THR A 379 -0.18 2.59 20.20
C THR A 379 0.06 3.57 19.08
N ILE A 380 -0.96 4.40 18.79
CA ILE A 380 -0.89 5.44 17.76
C ILE A 380 -1.24 6.76 18.45
N ASN A 381 -0.33 7.73 18.39
CA ASN A 381 -0.41 9.00 19.09
C ASN A 381 -0.68 8.81 20.60
N GLY A 382 -0.03 7.80 21.21
CA GLY A 382 -0.21 7.40 22.62
C GLY A 382 -1.53 6.67 22.93
N ARG A 383 -2.38 6.41 21.94
CA ARG A 383 -3.65 5.67 22.12
C ARG A 383 -3.48 4.21 21.76
N ALA A 384 -3.76 3.32 22.70
CA ALA A 384 -3.74 1.88 22.48
C ALA A 384 -4.77 1.48 21.42
N GLN A 385 -4.32 0.64 20.48
CA GLN A 385 -5.16 0.11 19.42
C GLN A 385 -5.84 -1.19 19.86
N PRO A 386 -7.05 -1.50 19.36
CA PRO A 386 -7.80 -2.69 19.76
C PRO A 386 -7.19 -4.00 19.27
N TYR A 387 -6.16 -3.95 18.41
CA TYR A 387 -5.49 -5.11 17.84
C TYR A 387 -4.03 -5.14 18.25
N THR A 388 -3.56 -6.33 18.58
CA THR A 388 -2.13 -6.64 18.70
C THR A 388 -1.46 -6.66 17.32
N LEU A 389 -0.12 -6.59 17.28
CA LEU A 389 0.63 -6.70 16.04
C LEU A 389 0.35 -8.03 15.31
N ILE A 390 0.28 -9.14 16.05
CA ILE A 390 -0.03 -10.46 15.49
C ILE A 390 -1.43 -10.49 14.87
N GLU A 391 -2.44 -9.94 15.56
CA GLU A 391 -3.81 -9.90 15.02
C GLU A 391 -3.89 -9.02 13.78
N LEU A 392 -3.19 -7.89 13.77
CA LEU A 392 -3.13 -7.01 12.61
C LEU A 392 -2.49 -7.74 11.41
N LEU A 393 -1.34 -8.40 11.62
CA LEU A 393 -0.68 -9.19 10.58
C LEU A 393 -1.54 -10.36 10.11
N ALA A 394 -2.23 -11.04 11.02
CA ALA A 394 -3.15 -12.11 10.69
C ALA A 394 -4.34 -11.59 9.86
N LYS A 395 -4.89 -10.41 10.18
CA LYS A 395 -5.95 -9.78 9.38
C LYS A 395 -5.46 -9.37 8.00
N LEU A 396 -4.24 -8.84 7.89
CA LEU A 396 -3.62 -8.50 6.61
C LEU A 396 -3.35 -9.74 5.74
N HIS A 397 -3.01 -10.88 6.35
CA HIS A 397 -2.80 -12.14 5.65
C HIS A 397 -4.08 -12.95 5.37
N LYS A 398 -5.10 -12.86 6.23
CA LYS A 398 -6.40 -13.55 6.11
C LYS A 398 -7.41 -12.79 5.25
N GLN A 399 -6.98 -11.84 4.42
CA GLN A 399 -7.78 -11.38 3.28
C GLN A 399 -7.88 -12.50 2.22
N THR A 400 -8.52 -13.59 2.63
CA THR A 400 -8.87 -14.75 1.81
C THR A 400 -10.36 -15.00 2.03
N ARG A 401 -11.20 -14.61 1.06
CA ARG A 401 -12.52 -15.13 0.61
C ARG A 401 -13.34 -16.07 1.52
N GLN A 402 -13.30 -15.96 2.83
CA GLN A 402 -14.27 -16.59 3.70
C GLN A 402 -15.35 -15.56 3.99
N PRO A 403 -16.64 -15.91 3.80
CA PRO A 403 -17.73 -15.07 4.26
C PRO A 403 -17.48 -14.73 5.72
N PRO A 404 -17.66 -13.46 6.12
CA PRO A 404 -17.48 -13.07 7.50
C PRO A 404 -18.46 -13.81 8.42
N GLU A 405 -18.13 -13.88 9.71
CA GLU A 405 -18.98 -14.53 10.72
C GLU A 405 -20.37 -13.87 10.78
N ASP A 406 -21.41 -14.67 11.05
CA ASP A 406 -22.78 -14.19 11.14
C ASP A 406 -22.98 -13.29 12.38
N ASP A 407 -23.61 -12.13 12.18
CA ASP A 407 -23.97 -11.22 13.25
C ASP A 407 -25.44 -11.35 13.63
N HIS A 408 -25.66 -11.98 14.79
CA HIS A 408 -26.97 -12.14 15.42
C HIS A 408 -27.31 -11.02 16.42
N THR A 409 -26.47 -9.97 16.52
CA THR A 409 -26.78 -8.83 17.38
C THR A 409 -27.87 -7.97 16.75
N LEU A 410 -28.81 -7.46 17.57
CA LEU A 410 -29.82 -6.55 17.06
C LEU A 410 -29.15 -5.29 16.47
N PRO A 411 -29.55 -4.87 15.25
CA PRO A 411 -28.96 -3.71 14.64
C PRO A 411 -29.26 -2.46 15.46
N THR A 412 -28.24 -1.65 15.67
CA THR A 412 -28.38 -0.37 16.37
C THR A 412 -28.86 0.67 15.37
N GLU A 413 -30.07 1.20 15.58
CA GLU A 413 -30.59 2.31 14.79
C GLU A 413 -29.66 3.53 14.94
N LEU A 414 -29.29 4.14 13.82
CA LEU A 414 -28.41 5.31 13.78
C LEU A 414 -29.26 6.56 13.67
N LEU A 415 -29.40 7.28 14.78
CA LEU A 415 -30.14 8.54 14.80
C LEU A 415 -29.21 9.69 14.42
N TRP A 416 -29.77 10.76 13.86
CA TRP A 416 -29.00 11.97 13.54
C TRP A 416 -28.27 12.55 14.76
N ARG A 417 -28.89 12.45 15.94
CA ARG A 417 -28.29 12.86 17.21
C ARG A 417 -27.09 12.03 17.65
N ASP A 418 -26.91 10.83 17.10
CA ASP A 418 -25.79 9.94 17.45
C ASP A 418 -24.57 10.18 16.55
N ARG A 419 -24.69 11.04 15.53
CA ARG A 419 -23.61 11.36 14.58
C ARG A 419 -22.65 12.41 15.16
N ALA A 420 -21.40 12.33 14.74
CA ALA A 420 -20.39 13.32 15.08
C ALA A 420 -20.76 14.71 14.50
N LEU A 421 -20.33 15.79 15.16
CA LEU A 421 -20.66 17.15 14.72
C LEU A 421 -20.14 17.43 13.30
N GLU A 422 -18.95 16.93 12.99
CA GLU A 422 -18.28 17.08 11.70
C GLU A 422 -19.08 16.41 10.57
N GLN A 423 -19.63 15.21 10.84
CA GLN A 423 -20.51 14.52 9.89
C GLN A 423 -21.78 15.32 9.66
N LEU A 424 -22.41 15.80 10.74
CA LEU A 424 -23.61 16.62 10.63
C LEU A 424 -23.36 17.88 9.81
N LEU A 425 -22.25 18.59 10.06
CA LEU A 425 -21.85 19.75 9.26
C LEU A 425 -21.71 19.40 7.78
N LEU A 426 -21.06 18.28 7.45
CA LEU A 426 -20.91 17.81 6.07
C LEU A 426 -22.26 17.54 5.39
N PHE A 427 -23.15 16.76 6.01
CA PHE A 427 -24.49 16.49 5.48
C PHE A 427 -25.33 17.77 5.38
N GLY A 428 -25.32 18.58 6.43
CA GLY A 428 -26.03 19.84 6.51
C GLY A 428 -25.60 20.78 5.40
N HIS A 429 -24.29 20.93 5.14
CA HIS A 429 -23.80 21.76 4.04
C HIS A 429 -24.27 21.27 2.67
N ASN A 430 -24.32 19.95 2.46
CA ASN A 430 -24.83 19.31 1.25
C ASN A 430 -26.36 19.38 1.08
N GLY A 431 -27.07 20.04 2.00
CA GLY A 431 -28.52 20.26 1.88
C GLY A 431 -29.35 19.18 2.55
N ASP A 432 -28.75 18.27 3.31
CA ASP A 432 -29.52 17.31 4.11
C ASP A 432 -30.26 18.03 5.23
N HIS A 433 -31.59 17.96 5.15
CA HIS A 433 -32.48 18.68 6.04
C HIS A 433 -32.47 18.11 7.46
N PHE A 434 -32.25 16.81 7.63
CA PHE A 434 -32.22 16.19 8.96
C PHE A 434 -30.93 16.51 9.70
N ALA A 435 -29.80 16.53 8.98
CA ALA A 435 -28.55 17.02 9.52
C ALA A 435 -28.65 18.50 9.90
N ALA A 436 -29.24 19.34 9.04
CA ALA A 436 -29.46 20.75 9.34
C ALA A 436 -30.37 20.95 10.57
N ALA A 437 -31.42 20.14 10.73
CA ALA A 437 -32.30 20.17 11.90
C ALA A 437 -31.56 19.79 13.20
N GLU A 438 -30.72 18.76 13.15
CA GLU A 438 -29.93 18.37 14.32
C GLU A 438 -28.84 19.40 14.65
N LEU A 439 -28.20 20.03 13.66
CA LEU A 439 -27.28 21.15 13.87
C LEU A 439 -27.99 22.35 14.48
N CYS A 440 -29.17 22.73 13.96
CA CYS A 440 -30.05 23.76 14.52
C CYS A 440 -30.29 23.50 16.01
N ARG A 441 -30.65 22.26 16.36
CA ARG A 441 -30.88 21.85 17.76
C ARG A 441 -29.60 21.95 18.60
N ARG A 442 -28.48 21.41 18.14
CA ARG A 442 -27.20 21.40 18.89
C ARG A 442 -26.69 22.82 19.15
N TYR A 443 -26.68 23.68 18.13
CA TYR A 443 -26.25 25.07 18.28
C TYR A 443 -27.24 25.90 19.11
N GLY A 444 -28.55 25.65 18.97
CA GLY A 444 -29.58 26.29 19.79
C GLY A 444 -29.43 25.97 21.28
N VAL A 445 -29.24 24.68 21.62
CA VAL A 445 -29.01 24.23 23.00
C VAL A 445 -27.67 24.75 23.55
N ALA A 446 -26.64 24.84 22.71
CA ALA A 446 -25.35 25.41 23.09
C ALA A 446 -25.38 26.93 23.30
N GLY A 447 -26.47 27.62 22.92
CA GLY A 447 -26.60 29.08 23.01
C GLY A 447 -25.83 29.84 21.94
N ASP A 448 -25.42 29.17 20.85
CA ASP A 448 -24.66 29.77 19.76
C ASP A 448 -25.62 30.28 18.67
N ALA A 449 -26.08 31.54 18.85
CA ALA A 449 -27.22 32.10 18.13
C ALA A 449 -27.03 32.16 16.60
N ASP A 450 -25.87 32.61 16.13
CA ASP A 450 -25.58 32.79 14.70
C ASP A 450 -25.60 31.47 13.88
N PRO A 451 -24.89 30.40 14.30
CA PRO A 451 -25.01 29.10 13.62
C PRO A 451 -26.38 28.46 13.85
N ALA A 452 -27.02 28.62 15.02
CA ALA A 452 -28.36 28.11 15.24
C ALA A 452 -29.35 28.70 14.22
N GLU A 453 -29.42 30.03 14.09
CA GLU A 453 -30.32 30.71 13.14
C GLU A 453 -30.10 30.24 11.70
N ARG A 454 -28.84 30.13 11.26
CA ARG A 454 -28.51 29.65 9.91
C ARG A 454 -28.98 28.22 9.66
N TRP A 455 -28.71 27.31 10.59
CA TRP A 455 -29.10 25.91 10.44
C TRP A 455 -30.61 25.70 10.58
N CYS A 456 -31.26 26.43 11.49
CA CYS A 456 -32.71 26.38 11.66
C CYS A 456 -33.43 26.94 10.42
N ALA A 457 -32.94 28.04 9.84
CA ALA A 457 -33.45 28.57 8.57
C ALA A 457 -33.30 27.55 7.43
N LYS A 458 -32.14 26.87 7.33
CA LYS A 458 -31.90 25.83 6.32
C LYS A 458 -32.81 24.61 6.52
N ALA A 459 -33.15 24.30 7.77
CA ALA A 459 -34.09 23.25 8.14
C ALA A 459 -35.56 23.71 8.18
N GLY A 460 -35.90 24.95 7.80
CA GLY A 460 -37.27 25.46 7.90
C GLY A 460 -37.88 25.36 9.30
N MET A 461 -37.06 25.43 10.36
CA MET A 461 -37.44 25.29 11.77
C MET A 461 -37.23 26.61 12.51
N PRO A 462 -38.03 26.90 13.55
CA PRO A 462 -37.71 27.99 14.48
C PRO A 462 -36.46 27.65 15.30
N VAL A 463 -35.71 28.66 15.72
CA VAL A 463 -34.56 28.48 16.63
C VAL A 463 -35.07 28.03 18.00
N PRO A 464 -34.59 26.90 18.56
CA PRO A 464 -34.99 26.45 19.88
C PRO A 464 -34.59 27.47 20.95
N SER A 465 -35.48 27.73 21.91
CA SER A 465 -35.13 28.54 23.08
C SER A 465 -34.28 27.72 24.06
N ALA A 466 -33.36 28.36 24.80
CA ALA A 466 -32.58 27.68 25.84
C ALA A 466 -33.44 27.06 26.97
N SER A 467 -34.72 27.45 27.06
CA SER A 467 -35.72 26.87 27.96
C SER A 467 -36.47 25.66 27.38
N ASP A 468 -36.28 25.34 26.11
CA ASP A 468 -36.90 24.17 25.49
C ASP A 468 -36.21 22.91 26.03
N ASN A 469 -36.98 22.09 26.75
CA ASN A 469 -36.48 20.93 27.48
C ASN A 469 -35.67 19.99 26.54
N PRO A 470 -34.38 19.72 26.81
CA PRO A 470 -33.56 18.84 25.97
C PRO A 470 -34.04 17.38 25.92
N GLN A 471 -35.02 17.01 26.76
CA GLN A 471 -35.68 15.70 26.80
C GLN A 471 -37.01 15.61 26.02
N LEU A 472 -37.16 16.27 24.87
CA LEU A 472 -38.20 15.87 23.91
C LEU A 472 -37.83 14.47 23.37
N GLU A 473 -38.24 13.43 24.11
CA GLU A 473 -37.93 12.01 23.90
C GLU A 473 -38.59 11.38 22.68
N ALA A 474 -39.54 12.06 22.04
CA ALA A 474 -40.03 11.57 20.76
C ALA A 474 -39.00 11.94 19.68
N PRO A 475 -38.53 11.00 18.84
CA PRO A 475 -37.94 11.39 17.57
C PRO A 475 -38.90 12.40 16.96
N VAL A 476 -38.34 13.51 16.49
CA VAL A 476 -39.05 14.55 15.77
C VAL A 476 -39.78 13.86 14.61
N VAL A 477 -41.03 13.43 14.83
CA VAL A 477 -42.01 13.08 13.78
C VAL A 477 -42.46 14.42 13.25
N PHE A 478 -41.56 15.16 12.61
CA PHE A 478 -41.90 16.47 12.10
C PHE A 478 -42.28 16.40 10.64
N ASN A 479 -43.52 16.84 10.50
CA ASN A 479 -44.16 17.33 9.30
C ASN A 479 -43.24 18.29 8.59
N ASN A 480 -43.16 18.12 7.29
CA ASN A 480 -42.11 18.70 6.51
C ASN A 480 -42.56 19.35 5.21
N ARG A 481 -43.83 19.42 4.84
CA ARG A 481 -44.21 19.70 3.43
C ARG A 481 -43.47 18.92 2.28
N SER A 482 -42.34 18.20 2.41
CA SER A 482 -41.54 17.60 1.29
C SER A 482 -41.25 16.07 1.28
N PHE A 483 -40.75 15.38 2.33
CA PHE A 483 -41.20 14.02 2.72
C PHE A 483 -42.73 13.98 2.98
N HIS A 484 -43.36 15.14 3.10
CA HIS A 484 -44.79 15.29 3.15
C HIS A 484 -45.46 15.08 1.79
N ASP A 485 -44.67 14.90 0.73
CA ASP A 485 -45.07 14.18 -0.46
C ASP A 485 -44.51 12.73 -0.53
N SER A 486 -43.53 12.28 0.30
CA SER A 486 -43.10 10.84 0.44
C SER A 486 -44.26 9.88 0.59
N ALA A 487 -45.31 10.46 1.14
CA ALA A 487 -46.50 9.83 1.57
C ALA A 487 -47.71 10.26 0.74
N ALA A 488 -47.57 11.21 -0.20
CA ALA A 488 -48.68 11.79 -0.94
C ALA A 488 -49.41 10.82 -1.89
N ALA A 489 -48.91 9.58 -2.06
CA ALA A 489 -49.80 8.43 -2.29
C ALA A 489 -49.12 7.05 -2.27
N GLY A 490 -47.79 6.95 -2.18
CA GLY A 490 -47.06 5.66 -2.22
C GLY A 490 -46.01 5.54 -1.13
N ARG A 491 -46.47 5.55 0.13
CA ARG A 491 -45.71 5.63 1.41
C ARG A 491 -44.27 5.12 1.34
N PHE A 492 -43.32 6.00 1.68
CA PHE A 492 -41.89 5.69 1.83
C PHE A 492 -41.44 5.71 3.30
N ASN A 493 -41.00 4.57 3.84
CA ASN A 493 -40.33 4.50 5.15
C ASN A 493 -38.82 4.33 4.93
N LEU A 494 -37.98 5.00 5.74
CA LEU A 494 -36.53 4.88 5.71
C LEU A 494 -36.00 4.73 7.13
N SER A 495 -35.31 3.63 7.39
CA SER A 495 -34.59 3.37 8.64
C SER A 495 -33.10 3.23 8.36
N GLN A 496 -32.27 3.74 9.27
CA GLN A 496 -30.81 3.69 9.16
C GLN A 496 -30.25 2.93 10.35
N PHE A 497 -29.38 1.97 10.09
CA PHE A 497 -28.74 1.16 11.11
C PHE A 497 -27.22 1.21 10.93
N ARG A 498 -26.49 1.08 12.03
CA ARG A 498 -25.04 0.81 11.97
C ARG A 498 -24.81 -0.55 11.33
N PHE A 499 -23.80 -0.61 10.46
CA PHE A 499 -23.43 -1.82 9.74
C PHE A 499 -21.96 -2.14 9.99
N ASP A 500 -21.68 -3.34 10.48
CA ASP A 500 -20.32 -3.85 10.65
C ASP A 500 -19.93 -4.64 9.41
N ALA A 501 -19.14 -4.04 8.52
CA ALA A 501 -18.67 -4.69 7.29
C ALA A 501 -17.84 -5.95 7.54
N SER A 502 -17.34 -6.17 8.76
CA SER A 502 -16.57 -7.37 9.10
C SER A 502 -17.44 -8.58 9.46
N LYS A 503 -18.77 -8.42 9.42
CA LYS A 503 -19.75 -9.46 9.74
C LYS A 503 -20.80 -9.61 8.66
N ALA A 504 -21.43 -10.78 8.60
CA ALA A 504 -22.57 -11.01 7.73
C ALA A 504 -23.89 -10.79 8.47
N ARG A 505 -24.79 -10.01 7.87
CA ARG A 505 -26.10 -9.71 8.44
C ARG A 505 -27.17 -10.52 7.75
N GLY A 506 -27.83 -11.41 8.49
CA GLY A 506 -29.05 -12.09 8.07
C GLY A 506 -30.30 -11.28 8.40
N MET A 507 -31.28 -11.29 7.50
CA MET A 507 -32.63 -10.79 7.77
C MET A 507 -33.65 -11.47 6.87
N THR A 508 -34.89 -11.58 7.35
CA THR A 508 -36.05 -11.95 6.56
C THR A 508 -36.87 -10.71 6.25
N VAL A 509 -37.25 -10.54 4.98
CA VAL A 509 -38.06 -9.41 4.53
C VAL A 509 -39.34 -9.87 3.84
N LYS A 510 -40.41 -9.09 3.95
CA LYS A 510 -41.71 -9.42 3.34
C LYS A 510 -42.40 -8.16 2.84
N LEU A 511 -42.86 -8.17 1.59
CA LEU A 511 -43.69 -7.10 1.01
C LEU A 511 -45.12 -7.60 0.85
N SER A 512 -46.06 -6.99 1.57
CA SER A 512 -47.49 -7.31 1.57
C SER A 512 -48.32 -6.12 1.10
N ASN A 513 -49.57 -6.37 0.68
CA ASN A 513 -50.56 -5.35 0.34
C ASN A 513 -50.04 -4.20 -0.56
N PRO A 514 -49.40 -4.52 -1.71
CA PRO A 514 -48.84 -3.48 -2.58
C PRO A 514 -49.94 -2.54 -3.08
N GLN A 515 -49.69 -1.25 -2.96
CA GLN A 515 -50.56 -0.20 -3.47
C GLN A 515 -50.08 0.23 -4.86
N GLN A 516 -51.01 0.38 -5.80
CA GLN A 516 -50.67 0.95 -7.09
C GLN A 516 -50.34 2.44 -6.90
N HIS A 517 -49.20 2.86 -7.46
CA HIS A 517 -48.80 4.26 -7.49
C HIS A 517 -48.39 4.64 -8.90
N ALA A 518 -48.76 5.84 -9.34
CA ALA A 518 -48.52 6.31 -10.71
C ALA A 518 -47.02 6.44 -11.05
N GLN A 519 -46.16 6.59 -10.04
CA GLN A 519 -44.73 6.86 -10.20
C GLN A 519 -43.82 5.79 -9.58
N TRP A 520 -44.32 4.97 -8.65
CA TRP A 520 -43.47 4.14 -7.81
C TRP A 520 -43.95 2.69 -7.80
N ALA A 521 -43.05 1.76 -8.08
CA ALA A 521 -43.32 0.35 -7.86
C ALA A 521 -43.32 0.05 -6.35
N PRO A 522 -44.20 -0.86 -5.87
CA PRO A 522 -44.06 -1.47 -4.56
C PRO A 522 -42.69 -2.13 -4.43
N SER A 523 -41.90 -1.72 -3.44
CA SER A 523 -40.54 -2.23 -3.29
C SER A 523 -40.01 -2.23 -1.85
N ILE A 524 -39.08 -3.14 -1.62
CA ILE A 524 -38.16 -3.15 -0.48
C ILE A 524 -36.78 -2.86 -1.03
N VAL A 525 -36.11 -1.83 -0.49
CA VAL A 525 -34.76 -1.47 -0.89
C VAL A 525 -33.85 -1.50 0.33
N MET A 526 -32.77 -2.23 0.22
CA MET A 526 -31.72 -2.33 1.22
C MET A 526 -30.43 -1.81 0.62
N CYS A 527 -29.85 -0.76 1.22
CA CYS A 527 -28.58 -0.21 0.77
C CYS A 527 -27.51 -0.29 1.84
N ILE A 528 -26.26 -0.46 1.44
CA ILE A 528 -25.11 -0.16 2.27
C ILE A 528 -24.38 1.07 1.77
N SER A 529 -23.88 1.87 2.70
CA SER A 529 -23.18 3.14 2.42
C SER A 529 -22.15 3.45 3.51
N ALA A 530 -21.34 4.50 3.30
CA ALA A 530 -20.54 5.08 4.37
C ALA A 530 -21.42 5.88 5.35
N GLU A 531 -20.91 6.18 6.54
CA GLU A 531 -21.62 7.08 7.44
C GLU A 531 -21.73 8.51 6.89
N ALA A 532 -20.79 8.95 6.06
CA ALA A 532 -20.79 10.23 5.35
C ALA A 532 -21.50 10.12 3.98
N PRO A 533 -21.89 11.22 3.33
CA PRO A 533 -22.43 11.19 1.97
C PRO A 533 -21.46 10.45 1.03
N SER A 534 -21.88 9.30 0.52
CA SER A 534 -21.10 8.45 -0.36
C SER A 534 -21.99 7.78 -1.38
N ASP A 535 -21.35 7.12 -2.34
CA ASP A 535 -22.01 6.09 -3.14
C ASP A 535 -22.61 5.01 -2.22
N ARG A 536 -23.59 4.29 -2.74
CA ARG A 536 -24.28 3.20 -2.03
C ARG A 536 -24.54 2.03 -2.96
N ALA A 537 -24.39 0.82 -2.43
CA ALA A 537 -24.77 -0.41 -3.10
C ALA A 537 -26.12 -0.83 -2.57
N CYS A 538 -27.10 -1.02 -3.45
CA CYS A 538 -28.47 -1.29 -3.06
C CYS A 538 -28.99 -2.58 -3.69
N LEU A 539 -29.61 -3.42 -2.89
CA LEU A 539 -30.52 -4.48 -3.31
C LEU A 539 -31.96 -3.95 -3.32
N THR A 540 -32.71 -4.28 -4.36
CA THR A 540 -34.13 -3.93 -4.51
C THR A 540 -34.94 -5.17 -4.81
N LEU A 541 -35.96 -5.43 -4.00
CA LEU A 541 -37.05 -6.37 -4.28
C LEU A 541 -38.27 -5.54 -4.71
N SER A 542 -38.67 -5.63 -5.97
CA SER A 542 -39.74 -4.78 -6.51
C SER A 542 -40.76 -5.55 -7.34
N LYS A 543 -42.02 -5.13 -7.25
CA LYS A 543 -43.12 -5.64 -8.07
C LYS A 543 -43.15 -4.90 -9.41
N TYR A 544 -42.99 -5.61 -10.53
CA TYR A 544 -43.12 -5.02 -11.87
C TYR A 544 -44.40 -5.48 -12.56
N GLY A 545 -45.16 -4.52 -13.09
CA GLY A 545 -46.43 -4.78 -13.77
C GLY A 545 -47.49 -5.42 -12.86
N ASP A 546 -48.48 -6.07 -13.48
CA ASP A 546 -49.57 -6.76 -12.78
C ASP A 546 -49.21 -8.19 -12.34
N THR A 547 -47.94 -8.42 -11.97
CA THR A 547 -47.48 -9.74 -11.53
C THR A 547 -47.55 -9.89 -10.01
N ASP A 548 -47.94 -11.05 -9.51
CA ASP A 548 -47.87 -11.37 -8.07
C ASP A 548 -46.48 -11.83 -7.64
N ARG A 549 -45.45 -11.27 -8.27
CA ARG A 549 -44.05 -11.68 -8.12
C ARG A 549 -43.15 -10.46 -7.92
N LEU A 550 -42.14 -10.62 -7.07
CA LEU A 550 -41.07 -9.67 -6.83
C LEU A 550 -39.83 -10.08 -7.63
N ARG A 551 -39.15 -9.09 -8.20
CA ARG A 551 -37.84 -9.24 -8.82
C ARG A 551 -36.77 -8.66 -7.90
N ALA A 552 -35.71 -9.43 -7.67
CA ALA A 552 -34.51 -8.98 -6.98
C ALA A 552 -33.51 -8.39 -7.97
N SER A 553 -32.99 -7.21 -7.68
CA SER A 553 -31.88 -6.61 -8.43
C SER A 553 -30.97 -5.79 -7.53
N SER A 554 -29.67 -5.82 -7.77
CA SER A 554 -28.70 -4.94 -7.15
C SER A 554 -28.24 -3.85 -8.11
N ARG A 555 -27.82 -2.70 -7.56
CA ARG A 555 -27.25 -1.59 -8.31
C ARG A 555 -26.46 -0.65 -7.40
N LEU A 556 -25.41 -0.05 -7.95
CA LEU A 556 -24.70 1.08 -7.34
C LEU A 556 -25.39 2.41 -7.64
N TYR A 557 -25.46 3.28 -6.64
CA TYR A 557 -25.95 4.65 -6.78
C TYR A 557 -24.89 5.61 -6.26
N ALA A 558 -24.73 6.73 -6.94
CA ALA A 558 -23.91 7.83 -6.47
C ALA A 558 -24.53 8.48 -5.22
N ALA A 559 -23.76 9.31 -4.52
CA ALA A 559 -24.23 10.09 -3.37
C ALA A 559 -25.48 10.96 -3.68
N ASP A 560 -25.65 11.39 -4.93
CA ASP A 560 -26.81 12.15 -5.41
C ASP A 560 -27.99 11.27 -5.88
N SER A 561 -27.93 9.96 -5.62
CA SER A 561 -28.93 8.95 -6.01
C SER A 561 -29.01 8.64 -7.50
N ARG A 562 -28.08 9.12 -8.34
CA ARG A 562 -28.00 8.67 -9.74
C ARG A 562 -27.44 7.25 -9.82
N PRO A 563 -27.99 6.37 -10.67
CA PRO A 563 -27.46 5.03 -10.85
C PRO A 563 -26.06 5.07 -11.49
N LEU A 564 -25.15 4.23 -10.99
CA LEU A 564 -23.79 4.02 -11.50
C LEU A 564 -23.73 2.66 -12.20
N GLY A 565 -23.85 2.66 -13.53
CA GLY A 565 -23.80 1.45 -14.35
C GLY A 565 -25.11 0.69 -14.47
N GLU A 566 -25.04 -0.50 -15.08
CA GLU A 566 -26.19 -1.40 -15.21
C GLU A 566 -26.49 -2.10 -13.89
N GLY A 567 -27.76 -2.43 -13.65
CA GLY A 567 -28.14 -3.20 -12.45
C GLY A 567 -28.05 -4.69 -12.73
N HIS A 568 -27.68 -5.49 -11.74
CA HIS A 568 -27.66 -6.94 -11.82
C HIS A 568 -28.99 -7.47 -11.27
N ALA A 569 -29.65 -8.39 -11.96
CA ALA A 569 -30.92 -8.94 -11.51
C ALA A 569 -30.88 -10.46 -11.46
N LEU A 570 -31.54 -11.03 -10.46
CA LEU A 570 -31.75 -12.47 -10.42
C LEU A 570 -32.80 -12.88 -11.45
N GLU A 571 -32.63 -14.07 -12.03
CA GLU A 571 -33.63 -14.70 -12.88
C GLU A 571 -34.83 -15.19 -12.05
N ARG A 572 -34.56 -15.67 -10.82
CA ARG A 572 -35.59 -16.13 -9.90
C ARG A 572 -36.48 -14.96 -9.46
N GLN A 573 -37.77 -15.23 -9.42
CA GLN A 573 -38.78 -14.32 -8.89
C GLN A 573 -39.39 -14.88 -7.60
N PHE A 574 -39.84 -13.99 -6.73
CA PHE A 574 -40.32 -14.35 -5.39
C PHE A 574 -41.82 -14.07 -5.28
N PRO A 575 -42.65 -14.94 -4.68
CA PRO A 575 -44.07 -14.66 -4.48
C PRO A 575 -44.28 -13.40 -3.64
N LEU A 576 -45.22 -12.55 -4.05
CA LEU A 576 -45.65 -11.41 -3.24
C LEU A 576 -46.29 -11.91 -1.93
N GLY A 577 -45.98 -11.25 -0.81
CA GLY A 577 -46.52 -11.62 0.51
C GLY A 577 -45.85 -12.82 1.17
N GLU A 578 -44.90 -13.49 0.52
CA GLU A 578 -44.05 -14.51 1.17
C GLU A 578 -42.75 -13.89 1.71
N PRO A 579 -42.21 -14.41 2.82
CA PRO A 579 -40.92 -13.98 3.35
C PRO A 579 -39.78 -14.38 2.41
N VAL A 580 -38.80 -13.49 2.25
CA VAL A 580 -37.56 -13.71 1.49
C VAL A 580 -36.38 -13.56 2.45
N THR A 581 -35.49 -14.56 2.48
CA THR A 581 -34.31 -14.51 3.32
C THR A 581 -33.20 -13.77 2.60
N LEU A 582 -32.65 -12.76 3.26
CA LEU A 582 -31.56 -11.93 2.81
C LEU A 582 -30.34 -12.12 3.71
N LYS A 583 -29.15 -12.18 3.10
CA LYS A 583 -27.89 -12.07 3.82
C LYS A 583 -26.98 -11.07 3.11
N LEU A 584 -26.37 -10.19 3.89
CA LEU A 584 -25.59 -9.05 3.42
C LEU A 584 -24.22 -9.07 4.09
N TYR A 585 -23.14 -8.89 3.32
CA TYR A 585 -21.82 -8.59 3.87
C TYR A 585 -20.96 -7.81 2.86
N VAL A 586 -19.80 -7.34 3.30
CA VAL A 586 -18.82 -6.69 2.44
C VAL A 586 -17.46 -7.36 2.63
N ASP A 587 -16.89 -7.90 1.56
CA ASP A 587 -15.50 -8.33 1.51
C ASP A 587 -14.73 -7.47 0.49
N GLU A 588 -13.41 -7.37 0.58
CA GLU A 588 -12.49 -6.94 -0.51
C GLU A 588 -12.96 -5.87 -1.54
N ARG A 589 -13.82 -4.90 -1.15
CA ARG A 589 -14.48 -3.90 -2.03
C ARG A 589 -15.67 -4.42 -2.85
N GLN A 590 -16.36 -5.45 -2.39
CA GLN A 590 -17.60 -5.99 -2.95
C GLN A 590 -18.67 -6.08 -1.88
N ALA A 591 -19.87 -5.59 -2.20
CA ALA A 591 -21.09 -5.86 -1.44
C ALA A 591 -21.71 -7.14 -1.96
N HIS A 592 -21.96 -8.08 -1.05
CA HIS A 592 -22.59 -9.35 -1.33
C HIS A 592 -24.03 -9.30 -0.82
N PHE A 593 -24.98 -9.50 -1.72
CA PHE A 593 -26.41 -9.60 -1.42
C PHE A 593 -26.87 -11.01 -1.77
N LEU A 594 -27.08 -11.85 -0.77
CA LEU A 594 -27.59 -13.20 -0.93
C LEU A 594 -29.11 -13.17 -0.71
N VAL A 595 -29.87 -13.57 -1.73
CA VAL A 595 -31.35 -13.62 -1.73
C VAL A 595 -31.76 -15.08 -1.87
N ASP A 596 -32.28 -15.69 -0.81
CA ASP A 596 -32.52 -17.13 -0.71
C ASP A 596 -31.31 -17.97 -1.18
N GLY A 597 -30.10 -17.54 -0.80
CA GLY A 597 -28.84 -18.18 -1.18
C GLY A 597 -28.31 -17.86 -2.58
N GLN A 598 -29.02 -17.07 -3.39
CA GLN A 598 -28.53 -16.59 -4.69
C GLN A 598 -27.81 -15.26 -4.54
N GLU A 599 -26.64 -15.12 -5.13
CA GLU A 599 -25.76 -13.97 -4.88
C GLU A 599 -25.87 -12.90 -5.97
N LEU A 600 -25.93 -11.64 -5.53
CA LEU A 600 -25.77 -10.43 -6.32
C LEU A 600 -24.57 -9.65 -5.76
N LEU A 601 -23.72 -9.12 -6.64
CA LEU A 601 -22.46 -8.47 -6.29
C LEU A 601 -22.44 -7.02 -6.78
N GLU A 602 -21.98 -6.11 -5.92
CA GLU A 602 -21.73 -4.72 -6.31
C GLU A 602 -20.35 -4.26 -5.86
N GLY A 603 -19.60 -3.57 -6.73
CA GLY A 603 -18.29 -3.03 -6.37
C GLY A 603 -18.41 -1.83 -5.44
N VAL A 604 -17.98 -1.96 -4.19
CA VAL A 604 -18.01 -0.85 -3.22
C VAL A 604 -16.64 -0.21 -3.06
N THR A 605 -16.60 1.09 -3.30
CA THR A 605 -15.39 1.93 -3.23
C THR A 605 -15.34 2.73 -1.94
N PHE A 606 -16.40 2.61 -1.13
CA PHE A 606 -16.64 3.32 0.10
C PHE A 606 -16.63 2.35 1.30
N PRO A 607 -16.35 2.87 2.49
CA PRO A 607 -16.35 2.11 3.75
C PRO A 607 -17.79 1.80 4.20
N ALA A 608 -18.34 0.66 3.82
CA ALA A 608 -19.68 0.28 4.28
C ALA A 608 -19.75 0.29 5.83
N ALA A 609 -20.55 1.21 6.37
CA ALA A 609 -20.70 1.44 7.81
C ALA A 609 -22.17 1.70 8.20
N MET A 610 -23.04 1.87 7.21
CA MET A 610 -24.46 2.10 7.40
C MET A 610 -25.29 1.16 6.52
N LEU A 611 -26.35 0.61 7.10
CA LEU A 611 -27.41 -0.14 6.43
C LEU A 611 -28.66 0.74 6.37
N LEU A 612 -29.13 1.04 5.17
CA LEU A 612 -30.38 1.75 4.94
C LEU A 612 -31.45 0.75 4.51
N LEU A 613 -32.58 0.73 5.22
CA LEU A 613 -33.75 -0.03 4.84
C LEU A 613 -34.85 0.93 4.43
N SER A 614 -35.43 0.71 3.26
CA SER A 614 -36.57 1.47 2.82
C SER A 614 -37.65 0.61 2.19
N CYS A 615 -38.88 1.10 2.31
CA CYS A 615 -40.10 0.46 1.86
C CYS A 615 -40.90 1.48 1.06
N SER A 616 -41.45 1.09 -0.10
CA SER A 616 -42.31 1.94 -0.92
C SER A 616 -43.62 1.24 -1.30
N SER A 617 -44.73 1.98 -1.31
CA SER A 617 -46.03 1.58 -1.87
C SER A 617 -46.53 0.18 -1.44
N GLY A 618 -46.36 -0.19 -0.17
CA GLY A 618 -46.85 -1.44 0.41
C GLY A 618 -46.50 -1.56 1.90
N ASP A 619 -46.88 -2.68 2.51
CA ASP A 619 -46.54 -3.01 3.89
C ASP A 619 -45.27 -3.87 3.89
N CYS A 620 -44.18 -3.37 4.47
CA CYS A 620 -42.91 -4.09 4.54
C CYS A 620 -42.59 -4.53 5.97
N ASP A 621 -42.29 -5.81 6.14
CA ASP A 621 -41.78 -6.36 7.39
C ASP A 621 -40.28 -6.66 7.24
N PHE A 622 -39.48 -6.26 8.23
CA PHE A 622 -38.05 -6.56 8.33
C PHE A 622 -37.77 -7.26 9.65
N THR A 623 -37.26 -8.49 9.61
CA THR A 623 -36.91 -9.29 10.79
C THR A 623 -35.44 -9.65 10.70
N PHE A 624 -34.62 -9.18 11.64
CA PHE A 624 -33.20 -9.55 11.71
C PHE A 624 -33.04 -10.91 12.40
N ASP A 625 -32.11 -11.73 11.91
CA ASP A 625 -31.85 -13.10 12.38
C ASP A 625 -31.05 -13.16 13.69
#